data_AF-A0A4R6JWQ5-F1
#
_entry.id   AF-A0A4R6JWQ5-F1
#
_cell.length_a   1.000
_cell.length_b   1.000
_cell.length_c   1.000
_cell.angle_alpha   90.00
_cell.angle_beta   90.00
_cell.angle_gamma   90.00
#
_symmetry.space_group_name_H-M   'P 1'
#
loop_
_entity.id
_entity.type
_entity.pdbx_description
1 polymer ?
#
loop_
_entity_poly.entity_id
_entity_poly.type
_entity_poly.pdbx_seq_one_letter_code
_entity_poly.pdbx_strand_id
1 'polypeptide(L)'
;MTRRIAFVLALVLALVAPAGIARATTTDKATVLTSWTQPTAASTAKWNAARLNREPWLSYGFDWSTDDCSASPERPLGFDFTNACRHHDFGYRNYKALGEFRANKARVDDTFYADMKRVCVRYSALVRAACYSVAWTYYQAVHVFGSVASVRQADLDRASKVMRNR
;
A
#
# COMPACT_ATOMS: atom_id res chain seq x y z
N MET A 1 5.07 -81.12 39.80
CA MET A 1 6.10 -80.30 39.13
C MET A 1 5.69 -80.26 37.66
N THR A 2 5.39 -79.15 36.96
CA THR A 2 5.77 -77.73 37.04
C THR A 2 4.78 -76.95 36.17
N ARG A 3 4.37 -75.75 36.61
CA ARG A 3 3.54 -74.76 35.89
C ARG A 3 4.21 -74.26 34.61
N ARG A 4 3.44 -73.96 33.55
CA ARG A 4 3.82 -73.00 32.51
C ARG A 4 2.62 -72.14 32.11
N ILE A 5 2.51 -70.96 32.73
CA ILE A 5 1.63 -69.87 32.26
C ILE A 5 2.51 -69.02 31.34
N ALA A 6 2.16 -68.96 30.05
CA ALA A 6 2.82 -68.09 29.09
C ALA A 6 2.23 -66.68 29.22
N PHE A 7 3.01 -65.73 29.75
CA PHE A 7 2.69 -64.31 29.65
C PHE A 7 3.26 -63.79 28.32
N VAL A 8 2.38 -63.45 27.38
CA VAL A 8 2.75 -62.74 26.15
C VAL A 8 2.82 -61.25 26.48
N LEU A 9 4.04 -60.71 26.51
CA LEU A 9 4.28 -59.28 26.69
C LEU A 9 4.17 -58.60 25.32
N ALA A 10 3.03 -57.96 25.02
CA ALA A 10 2.88 -57.13 23.84
C ALA A 10 3.52 -55.76 24.09
N LEU A 11 4.67 -55.50 23.46
CA LEU A 11 5.36 -54.23 23.51
C LEU A 11 4.67 -53.26 22.54
N VAL A 12 3.83 -52.36 23.07
CA VAL A 12 3.21 -51.28 22.27
C VAL A 12 4.25 -50.17 22.09
N LEU A 13 4.87 -50.11 20.92
CA LEU A 13 5.80 -49.05 20.54
C LEU A 13 4.99 -47.79 20.17
N ALA A 14 4.82 -46.86 21.11
CA ALA A 14 4.20 -45.58 20.83
C ALA A 14 5.14 -44.75 19.94
N LEU A 15 4.76 -44.53 18.68
CA LEU A 15 5.41 -43.54 17.82
C LEU A 15 5.15 -42.14 18.40
N VAL A 16 6.16 -41.56 19.04
CA VAL A 16 6.18 -40.14 19.36
C VAL A 16 6.52 -39.40 18.06
N ALA A 17 5.51 -38.93 17.35
CA ALA A 17 5.72 -37.97 16.28
C ALA A 17 6.21 -36.64 16.91
N PRO A 18 7.32 -36.05 16.45
CA PRO A 18 7.69 -34.71 16.90
C PRO A 18 6.62 -33.74 16.40
N ALA A 19 5.86 -33.14 17.32
CA ALA A 19 5.02 -32.00 17.00
C ALA A 19 5.92 -30.89 16.47
N GLY A 20 5.89 -30.65 15.16
CA GLY A 20 6.57 -29.52 14.56
C GLY A 20 6.06 -28.25 15.22
N ILE A 21 6.95 -27.53 15.92
CA ILE A 21 6.64 -26.22 16.45
C ILE A 21 6.39 -25.32 15.24
N ALA A 22 5.12 -24.98 14.99
CA ALA A 22 4.78 -23.90 14.08
C ALA A 22 5.39 -22.62 14.66
N ARG A 23 6.56 -22.21 14.15
CA ARG A 23 7.09 -20.87 14.40
C ARG A 23 6.10 -19.91 13.78
N ALA A 24 5.28 -19.26 14.61
CA ALA A 24 4.57 -18.07 14.19
C ALA A 24 5.62 -17.07 13.72
N THR A 25 5.76 -16.91 12.40
CA THR A 25 6.62 -15.87 11.83
C THR A 25 6.01 -14.55 12.22
N THR A 26 6.64 -13.82 13.15
CA THR A 26 6.35 -12.41 13.34
C THR A 26 6.59 -11.73 12.00
N THR A 27 5.53 -11.33 11.30
CA THR A 27 5.65 -10.57 10.06
C THR A 27 6.44 -9.30 10.38
N ASP A 28 7.57 -9.08 9.72
CA ASP A 28 8.35 -7.88 9.94
C ASP A 28 7.70 -6.65 9.26
N LYS A 29 8.14 -5.46 9.68
CA LYS A 29 7.65 -4.17 9.14
C LYS A 29 7.78 -4.09 7.62
N ALA A 30 8.86 -4.62 7.05
CA ALA A 30 9.12 -4.57 5.61
C ALA A 30 8.12 -5.42 4.83
N THR A 31 7.73 -6.58 5.36
CA THR A 31 6.74 -7.47 4.76
C THR A 31 5.35 -6.84 4.77
N VAL A 32 4.93 -6.25 5.90
CA VAL A 32 3.66 -5.51 5.97
C VAL A 32 3.67 -4.31 5.01
N LEU A 33 4.73 -3.51 5.01
CA LEU A 33 4.90 -2.36 4.12
C LEU A 33 4.79 -2.78 2.64
N THR A 34 5.46 -3.86 2.26
CA THR A 34 5.42 -4.41 0.91
C THR A 34 4.03 -4.87 0.54
N SER A 35 3.32 -5.55 1.45
CA SER A 35 1.95 -6.03 1.23
C SER A 35 0.93 -4.90 1.03
N TRP A 36 1.24 -3.70 1.51
CA TRP A 36 0.40 -2.51 1.43
C TRP A 36 0.74 -1.60 0.25
N THR A 37 1.91 -1.75 -0.35
CA THR A 37 2.41 -0.89 -1.45
C THR A 37 2.53 -1.62 -2.79
N GLN A 38 1.48 -2.38 -3.15
CA GLN A 38 1.32 -2.98 -4.47
C GLN A 38 0.30 -2.20 -5.31
N PRO A 39 0.43 -2.16 -6.65
CA PRO A 39 -0.47 -1.40 -7.53
C PRO A 39 -1.87 -2.05 -7.71
N THR A 40 -2.36 -2.78 -6.70
CA THR A 40 -3.63 -3.50 -6.72
C THR A 40 -4.65 -2.86 -5.78
N ALA A 41 -5.94 -3.00 -6.11
CA ALA A 41 -7.01 -2.49 -5.25
C ALA A 41 -7.01 -3.14 -3.85
N ALA A 42 -6.65 -4.44 -3.78
CA ALA A 42 -6.58 -5.18 -2.52
C ALA A 42 -5.49 -4.62 -1.58
N SER A 43 -4.34 -4.26 -2.13
CA SER A 43 -3.25 -3.62 -1.38
C SER A 43 -3.68 -2.28 -0.79
N THR A 44 -4.23 -1.39 -1.63
CA THR A 44 -4.76 -0.09 -1.20
C THR A 44 -5.85 -0.24 -0.15
N ALA A 45 -6.75 -1.22 -0.30
CA ALA A 45 -7.81 -1.45 0.67
C ALA A 45 -7.25 -1.85 2.04
N LYS A 46 -6.25 -2.75 2.08
CA LYS A 46 -5.58 -3.16 3.32
C LYS A 46 -4.85 -2.00 3.99
N TRP A 47 -4.07 -1.24 3.22
CA TRP A 47 -3.41 -0.04 3.71
C TRP A 47 -4.41 0.97 4.28
N ASN A 48 -5.49 1.25 3.56
CA ASN A 48 -6.47 2.24 3.97
C ASN A 48 -7.24 1.80 5.23
N ALA A 49 -7.55 0.51 5.37
CA ALA A 49 -8.12 -0.04 6.59
C ALA A 49 -7.17 0.13 7.79
N ALA A 50 -5.87 -0.15 7.61
CA ALA A 50 -4.86 0.06 8.65
C ALA A 50 -4.65 1.55 8.98
N ARG A 51 -4.69 2.44 7.99
CA ARG A 51 -4.60 3.89 8.18
C ARG A 51 -5.75 4.42 9.05
N LEU A 52 -6.95 3.88 8.86
CA LEU A 52 -8.17 4.25 9.59
C LEU A 52 -8.25 3.60 10.98
N ASN A 53 -7.61 2.45 11.18
CA ASN A 53 -7.52 1.76 12.47
C ASN A 53 -6.06 1.38 12.78
N ARG A 54 -5.32 2.33 13.35
CA ARG A 54 -3.86 2.22 13.53
C ARG A 54 -3.42 1.43 14.76
N GLU A 55 -4.30 1.29 15.75
CA GLU A 55 -3.97 0.68 17.05
C GLU A 55 -3.30 -0.70 16.92
N PRO A 56 -3.80 -1.62 16.05
CA PRO A 56 -3.16 -2.93 15.87
C PRO A 56 -1.76 -2.88 15.24
N TRP A 57 -1.35 -1.72 14.72
CA TRP A 57 -0.12 -1.53 13.94
C TRP A 57 0.91 -0.64 14.64
N LEU A 58 0.66 -0.21 15.88
CA LEU A 58 1.55 0.68 16.64
C LEU A 58 2.95 0.09 16.84
N SER A 59 3.03 -1.23 17.09
CA SER A 59 4.30 -1.95 17.31
C SER A 59 5.23 -1.94 16.10
N TYR A 60 4.71 -1.70 14.90
CA TYR A 60 5.51 -1.60 13.67
C TYR A 60 6.16 -0.22 13.50
N GLY A 61 5.76 0.78 14.29
CA GLY A 61 6.33 2.12 14.22
C GLY A 61 6.27 2.73 12.81
N PHE A 62 5.16 2.53 12.10
CA PHE A 62 4.96 3.13 10.78
C PHE A 62 4.86 4.66 10.89
N ASP A 63 5.51 5.36 9.97
CA ASP A 63 5.28 6.78 9.77
C ASP A 63 3.96 6.96 9.02
N TRP A 64 2.96 7.51 9.69
CA TRP A 64 1.65 7.83 9.14
C TRP A 64 1.47 9.31 8.80
N SER A 65 2.53 10.12 8.94
CA SER A 65 2.51 11.52 8.55
C SER A 65 2.35 11.65 7.04
N THR A 66 1.69 12.72 6.64
CA THR A 66 1.33 13.02 5.25
C THR A 66 1.32 14.53 5.13
N ASP A 67 1.85 15.04 4.03
CA ASP A 67 1.59 16.41 3.58
C ASP A 67 0.53 16.41 2.48
N ASP A 68 -0.22 15.31 2.37
CA ASP A 68 -1.28 15.07 1.42
C ASP A 68 -0.75 15.34 0.00
N CYS A 69 -1.42 16.15 -0.80
CA CYS A 69 -0.89 16.48 -2.11
C CYS A 69 -0.03 17.75 -2.10
N SER A 70 0.36 18.34 -0.96
CA SER A 70 0.74 19.76 -0.77
C SER A 70 1.65 20.42 -1.82
N ALA A 71 2.52 19.65 -2.47
CA ALA A 71 3.33 20.14 -3.59
C ALA A 71 2.53 20.24 -4.92
N SER A 72 1.23 20.00 -4.87
CA SER A 72 0.23 20.00 -5.92
C SER A 72 -1.16 20.24 -5.33
N PRO A 73 -2.15 20.62 -6.14
CA PRO A 73 -3.53 20.75 -5.66
C PRO A 73 -4.08 19.40 -5.21
N GLU A 74 -4.83 19.36 -4.12
CA GLU A 74 -5.49 18.12 -3.65
C GLU A 74 -6.68 17.73 -4.53
N ARG A 75 -7.32 18.75 -5.14
CA ARG A 75 -8.51 18.61 -5.98
C ARG A 75 -8.30 19.24 -7.36
N PRO A 76 -7.31 18.77 -8.15
CA PRO A 76 -7.08 19.31 -9.48
C PRO A 76 -8.33 19.13 -10.33
N LEU A 77 -8.91 20.24 -10.79
CA LEU A 77 -10.13 20.21 -11.61
C LEU A 77 -11.33 19.54 -10.91
N GLY A 78 -11.31 19.42 -9.58
CA GLY A 78 -12.33 18.76 -8.77
C GLY A 78 -12.14 17.24 -8.56
N PHE A 79 -11.06 16.65 -9.07
CA PHE A 79 -10.74 15.23 -8.84
C PHE A 79 -10.08 15.03 -7.48
N ASP A 80 -10.69 14.25 -6.58
CA ASP A 80 -10.13 14.04 -5.23
C ASP A 80 -9.06 12.94 -5.22
N PHE A 81 -7.79 13.36 -5.26
CA PHE A 81 -6.64 12.45 -5.18
C PHE A 81 -6.02 12.37 -3.79
N THR A 82 -6.64 12.98 -2.77
CA THR A 82 -6.10 13.08 -1.40
C THR A 82 -5.68 11.73 -0.83
N ASN A 83 -6.51 10.69 -0.97
CA ASN A 83 -6.18 9.38 -0.43
C ASN A 83 -5.05 8.66 -1.20
N ALA A 84 -4.89 8.96 -2.50
CA ALA A 84 -3.78 8.46 -3.29
C ALA A 84 -2.46 9.10 -2.85
N CYS A 85 -2.45 10.42 -2.61
CA CYS A 85 -1.28 11.14 -2.10
C CYS A 85 -0.86 10.61 -0.72
N ARG A 86 -1.80 10.43 0.20
CA ARG A 86 -1.54 9.82 1.52
C ARG A 86 -0.89 8.44 1.43
N HIS A 87 -1.29 7.63 0.44
CA HIS A 87 -0.73 6.29 0.25
C HIS A 87 0.69 6.35 -0.30
N HIS A 88 0.95 7.28 -1.22
CA HIS A 88 2.27 7.56 -1.76
C HIS A 88 3.25 8.03 -0.68
N ASP A 89 2.84 9.01 0.13
CA ASP A 89 3.62 9.53 1.26
C ASP A 89 3.97 8.44 2.27
N PHE A 90 2.99 7.61 2.63
CA PHE A 90 3.20 6.47 3.52
C PHE A 90 4.30 5.55 2.98
N GLY A 91 4.23 5.18 1.69
CA GLY A 91 5.26 4.35 1.07
C GLY A 91 6.63 5.04 1.10
N TYR A 92 6.69 6.29 0.64
CA TYR A 92 7.92 7.07 0.56
C TYR A 92 8.63 7.19 1.91
N ARG A 93 7.92 7.64 2.95
CA ARG A 93 8.48 7.88 4.28
C ARG A 93 8.99 6.58 4.91
N ASN A 94 8.20 5.51 4.82
CA ASN A 94 8.56 4.24 5.46
C ASN A 94 9.69 3.51 4.71
N TYR A 95 9.73 3.52 3.38
CA TYR A 95 10.89 2.95 2.67
C TYR A 95 12.16 3.78 2.84
N LYS A 96 12.06 5.12 2.98
CA LYS A 96 13.21 5.96 3.34
C LYS A 96 13.74 5.62 4.73
N ALA A 97 12.85 5.47 5.71
CA ALA A 97 13.22 5.11 7.08
C ALA A 97 13.88 3.71 7.17
N LEU A 98 13.54 2.79 6.25
CA LEU A 98 14.16 1.46 6.15
C LEU A 98 15.45 1.43 5.31
N GLY A 99 15.87 2.54 4.69
CA GLY A 99 17.03 2.55 3.77
C GLY A 99 16.77 1.84 2.43
N GLU A 100 15.50 1.52 2.13
CA GLU A 100 15.05 0.67 1.03
C GLU A 100 14.39 1.48 -0.11
N PHE A 101 14.40 2.81 -0.03
CA PHE A 101 13.64 3.69 -0.93
C PHE A 101 13.98 3.49 -2.41
N ARG A 102 15.26 3.41 -2.77
CA ARG A 102 15.68 3.32 -4.18
C ARG A 102 15.13 2.07 -4.88
N ALA A 103 15.11 0.94 -4.19
CA ALA A 103 14.62 -0.33 -4.76
C ALA A 103 13.09 -0.36 -4.91
N ASN A 104 12.38 0.47 -4.13
CA ASN A 104 10.92 0.38 -4.00
C ASN A 104 10.17 1.59 -4.58
N LYS A 105 10.88 2.69 -4.88
CA LYS A 105 10.31 3.94 -5.41
C LYS A 105 9.39 3.71 -6.59
N ALA A 106 9.85 3.00 -7.63
CA ALA A 106 9.06 2.77 -8.84
C ALA A 106 7.72 2.09 -8.54
N ARG A 107 7.71 1.06 -7.68
CA ARG A 107 6.49 0.37 -7.27
C ARG A 107 5.53 1.26 -6.48
N VAL A 108 6.06 2.13 -5.63
CA VAL A 108 5.24 3.10 -4.88
C VAL A 108 4.62 4.13 -5.82
N ASP A 109 5.37 4.63 -6.81
CA ASP A 109 4.85 5.54 -7.85
C ASP A 109 3.77 4.85 -8.70
N ASP A 110 3.97 3.58 -9.07
CA ASP A 110 2.96 2.81 -9.82
C ASP A 110 1.70 2.56 -8.99
N THR A 111 1.85 2.36 -7.67
CA THR A 111 0.73 2.24 -6.73
C THR A 111 -0.07 3.53 -6.67
N PHE A 112 0.61 4.67 -6.58
CA PHE A 112 0.00 5.99 -6.61
C PHE A 112 -0.79 6.24 -7.90
N TYR A 113 -0.19 5.94 -9.06
CA TYR A 113 -0.89 6.07 -10.33
C TYR A 113 -2.12 5.15 -10.43
N ALA A 114 -1.99 3.91 -9.96
CA ALA A 114 -3.10 2.97 -9.93
C ALA A 114 -4.25 3.46 -9.02
N ASP A 115 -3.93 4.10 -7.89
CA ASP A 115 -4.92 4.69 -7.00
C ASP A 115 -5.64 5.88 -7.62
N MET A 116 -4.92 6.80 -8.26
CA MET A 116 -5.55 7.92 -8.98
C MET A 116 -6.45 7.42 -10.13
N LYS A 117 -6.04 6.39 -10.87
CA LYS A 117 -6.91 5.78 -11.90
C LYS A 117 -8.19 5.19 -11.30
N ARG A 118 -8.12 4.56 -10.12
CA ARG A 118 -9.29 4.06 -9.38
C ARG A 118 -10.21 5.16 -8.87
N VAL A 119 -9.70 6.37 -8.66
CA VAL A 119 -10.54 7.55 -8.44
C VAL A 119 -11.25 7.93 -9.75
N CYS A 120 -10.52 7.99 -10.86
CA CYS A 120 -11.06 8.42 -12.15
C CYS A 120 -12.22 7.56 -12.68
N VAL A 121 -12.24 6.25 -12.43
CA VAL A 121 -13.35 5.38 -12.85
C VAL A 121 -14.70 5.77 -12.22
N ARG A 122 -14.69 6.48 -11.09
CA ARG A 122 -15.90 6.92 -10.38
C ARG A 122 -16.53 8.17 -10.99
N TYR A 123 -15.81 8.89 -11.84
CA TYR A 123 -16.31 10.07 -12.53
C TYR A 123 -17.05 9.71 -13.82
N SER A 124 -17.95 10.59 -14.27
CA SER A 124 -18.70 10.44 -15.52
C SER A 124 -17.76 10.35 -16.73
N ALA A 125 -18.23 9.70 -17.80
CA ALA A 125 -17.43 9.53 -19.02
C ALA A 125 -16.95 10.88 -19.60
N LEU A 126 -17.72 11.95 -19.42
CA LEU A 126 -17.42 13.31 -19.90
C LEU A 126 -16.11 13.87 -19.31
N VAL A 127 -15.86 13.66 -18.01
CA VAL A 127 -14.69 14.23 -17.31
C VAL A 127 -13.61 13.19 -17.02
N ARG A 128 -13.88 11.90 -17.25
CA ARG A 128 -12.96 10.80 -16.96
C ARG A 128 -11.63 10.90 -17.71
N ALA A 129 -11.66 11.30 -18.98
CA ALA A 129 -10.44 11.51 -19.77
C ALA A 129 -9.54 12.59 -19.15
N ALA A 130 -10.14 13.70 -18.70
CA ALA A 130 -9.42 14.75 -18.00
C ALA A 130 -8.83 14.25 -16.67
N CYS A 131 -9.58 13.46 -15.90
CA CYS A 131 -9.08 12.84 -14.67
C CYS A 131 -7.84 11.98 -14.94
N TYR A 132 -7.88 11.11 -15.94
CA TYR A 132 -6.73 10.29 -16.30
C TYR A 132 -5.53 11.12 -16.76
N SER A 133 -5.75 12.22 -17.48
CA SER A 133 -4.68 13.13 -17.87
C SER A 133 -4.01 13.77 -16.65
N VAL A 134 -4.79 14.22 -15.66
CA VAL A 134 -4.23 14.77 -14.43
C VAL A 134 -3.48 13.70 -13.63
N ALA A 135 -4.06 12.50 -13.50
CA ALA A 135 -3.41 11.37 -12.84
C ALA A 135 -2.05 11.02 -13.48
N TRP A 136 -1.98 11.07 -14.81
CA TRP A 136 -0.73 10.88 -15.54
C TRP A 136 0.31 11.96 -15.24
N THR A 137 -0.11 13.23 -15.22
CA THR A 137 0.78 14.35 -14.87
C THR A 137 1.37 14.19 -13.47
N TYR A 138 0.55 13.81 -12.49
CA TYR A 138 1.00 13.59 -11.11
C TYR A 138 1.98 12.41 -11.03
N TYR A 139 1.69 11.31 -11.73
CA TYR A 139 2.60 10.16 -11.81
C TYR A 139 3.96 10.56 -12.40
N GLN A 140 3.98 11.26 -13.53
CA GLN A 140 5.22 11.67 -14.16
C GLN A 140 6.04 12.63 -13.28
N ALA A 141 5.38 13.51 -12.53
CA ALA A 141 6.04 14.40 -11.58
C ALA A 141 6.84 13.61 -10.54
N VAL A 142 6.24 12.61 -9.88
CA VAL A 142 6.96 11.80 -8.89
C VAL A 142 7.92 10.81 -9.50
N HIS A 143 7.57 10.21 -10.64
CA HIS A 143 8.38 9.19 -11.26
C HIS A 143 9.72 9.76 -11.75
N VAL A 144 9.68 10.92 -12.42
CA VAL A 144 10.86 11.60 -12.98
C VAL A 144 11.59 12.45 -11.93
N PHE A 145 10.87 13.28 -11.17
CA PHE A 145 11.49 14.28 -10.28
C PHE A 145 11.50 13.87 -8.81
N GLY A 146 10.88 12.74 -8.46
CA GLY A 146 10.78 12.28 -7.07
C GLY A 146 9.81 13.10 -6.22
N SER A 147 9.10 14.07 -6.80
CA SER A 147 8.17 14.95 -6.08
C SER A 147 7.10 15.49 -7.02
N VAL A 148 5.87 15.68 -6.50
CA VAL A 148 4.81 16.38 -7.21
C VAL A 148 4.98 17.91 -7.21
N ALA A 149 6.03 18.47 -6.57
CA ALA A 149 6.31 19.92 -6.52
C ALA A 149 6.41 20.62 -7.89
N SER A 150 6.62 19.84 -8.95
CA SER A 150 6.62 20.35 -10.33
C SER A 150 5.22 20.68 -10.87
N VAL A 151 4.14 20.20 -10.24
CA VAL A 151 2.75 20.47 -10.65
C VAL A 151 2.18 21.63 -9.84
N ARG A 152 2.21 22.84 -10.41
CA ARG A 152 1.79 24.06 -9.72
C ARG A 152 0.28 24.29 -9.78
N GLN A 153 -0.30 24.81 -8.69
CA GLN A 153 -1.72 25.22 -8.63
C GLN A 153 -2.11 26.15 -9.79
N ALA A 154 -1.25 27.11 -10.14
CA ALA A 154 -1.52 28.06 -11.23
C ALA A 154 -1.67 27.38 -12.61
N ASP A 155 -0.98 26.27 -12.86
CA ASP A 155 -1.10 25.52 -14.12
C ASP A 155 -2.46 24.80 -14.19
N LEU A 156 -2.97 24.35 -13.04
CA LEU A 156 -4.27 23.69 -12.92
C LEU A 156 -5.44 24.67 -12.92
N ASP A 157 -5.28 25.88 -12.38
CA ASP A 157 -6.29 26.94 -12.46
C ASP A 157 -6.53 27.38 -13.91
N ARG A 158 -5.45 27.47 -14.71
CA ARG A 158 -5.53 27.69 -16.16
C ARG A 158 -6.30 26.58 -16.85
N ALA A 159 -5.99 25.31 -16.56
CA ALA A 159 -6.70 24.16 -17.12
C ALA A 159 -8.19 24.16 -16.71
N SER A 160 -8.51 24.51 -15.47
CA SER A 160 -9.89 24.61 -14.95
C SER A 160 -10.71 25.66 -15.69
N LYS A 161 -10.10 26.81 -16.02
CA LYS A 161 -10.76 27.86 -16.80
C LYS A 161 -11.09 27.39 -18.23
N VAL A 162 -10.21 26.62 -18.86
CA VAL A 162 -10.47 26.01 -20.17
C VAL A 162 -11.60 24.98 -20.12
N MET A 163 -11.68 24.18 -19.05
CA MET A 163 -12.73 23.16 -18.89
C MET A 163 -14.11 23.74 -18.55
N ARG A 164 -14.18 24.88 -17.85
CA ARG A 164 -15.46 25.54 -17.49
C ARG A 164 -16.07 26.39 -18.61
N ASN A 165 -15.27 26.77 -19.61
CA ASN A 165 -15.71 27.55 -20.77
C ASN A 165 -16.02 26.69 -22.01
N ARG A 166 -16.20 25.37 -21.83
CA ARG A 166 -16.73 24.44 -22.82
C ARG A 166 -18.06 23.89 -22.32
#